data_AF-A0A2P2CGY6-F1
#
_entry.id   AF-A0A2P2CGY6-F1
#
_cell.length_a   1.000
_cell.length_b   1.000
_cell.length_c   1.000
_cell.angle_alpha   90.00
_cell.angle_beta   90.00
_cell.angle_gamma   90.00
#
_symmetry.space_group_name_H-M   'P 1'
#
loop_
_entity.id
_entity.type
_entity.pdbx_description
1 polymer ?
#
loop_
_entity_poly.entity_id
_entity_poly.type
_entity_poly.pdbx_seq_one_letter_code
_entity_poly.pdbx_strand_id
1 'polypeptide(L)'
;MDDGDYAIDLDELEGVITDLERCERALEALTSNLEHTMKTLQSTWEGLSAQAQAEAQEEWNKGLAAMRASLADMRQAARIASDNYHLMIATNTGLWRRLT
;
A
#
# COMPACT_ATOMS: atom_id res chain seq x y z
N MET A 1 15.18 -18.31 -32.69
CA MET A 1 15.47 -17.42 -31.54
C MET A 1 14.13 -16.80 -31.22
N ASP A 2 13.59 -17.17 -30.07
CA ASP A 2 12.39 -16.53 -29.54
C ASP A 2 12.86 -15.15 -29.06
N ASP A 3 12.62 -14.13 -29.88
CA ASP A 3 12.77 -12.74 -29.45
C ASP A 3 11.72 -12.55 -28.38
N GLY A 4 12.11 -12.80 -27.13
CA GLY A 4 11.30 -12.58 -25.95
C GLY A 4 10.97 -11.11 -25.87
N ASP A 5 9.92 -10.73 -26.60
CA ASP A 5 9.31 -9.43 -26.58
C ASP A 5 8.92 -9.19 -25.13
N TYR A 6 9.73 -8.41 -24.43
CA TYR A 6 9.50 -8.04 -23.03
C TYR A 6 8.40 -6.98 -23.03
N ALA A 7 7.22 -7.36 -23.55
CA ALA A 7 6.01 -6.58 -23.54
C ALA A 7 5.51 -6.63 -22.09
N ILE A 8 5.79 -5.56 -21.35
CA ILE A 8 5.22 -5.36 -20.02
C ILE A 8 3.71 -5.26 -20.21
N ASP A 9 2.99 -6.21 -19.59
CA ASP A 9 1.54 -6.21 -19.58
C ASP A 9 1.06 -5.07 -18.65
N LEU A 10 0.60 -3.99 -19.27
CA LEU A 10 0.07 -2.83 -18.56
C LEU A 10 -1.22 -3.16 -17.82
N ASP A 11 -2.01 -4.13 -18.32
CA ASP A 11 -3.23 -4.57 -17.65
C ASP A 11 -2.89 -5.36 -16.38
N GLU A 12 -1.81 -6.16 -16.41
CA GLU A 12 -1.28 -6.82 -15.22
C GLU A 12 -0.78 -5.81 -14.17
N LEU A 13 -0.10 -4.74 -14.60
CA LEU A 13 0.36 -3.68 -13.71
C LEU A 13 -0.80 -2.90 -13.06
N GLU A 14 -1.82 -2.56 -13.83
CA GLU A 14 -3.05 -1.93 -13.32
C GLU A 14 -3.77 -2.85 -12.32
N GLY A 15 -3.75 -4.16 -12.58
CA GLY A 15 -4.23 -5.20 -11.66
C GLY A 15 -3.48 -5.19 -10.32
N VAL A 16 -2.15 -5.16 -10.35
CA VAL A 16 -1.31 -5.09 -9.14
C VAL A 16 -1.59 -3.81 -8.34
N ILE A 17 -1.75 -2.66 -9.01
CA ILE A 17 -2.12 -1.40 -8.36
C ILE A 17 -3.48 -1.54 -7.66
N THR A 18 -4.47 -2.10 -8.34
CA THR A 18 -5.81 -2.33 -7.79
C THR A 18 -5.79 -3.23 -6.57
N ASP A 19 -4.99 -4.30 -6.60
CA ASP A 19 -4.84 -5.22 -5.47
C ASP A 19 -4.14 -4.57 -4.27
N LEU A 20 -3.14 -3.71 -4.52
CA LEU A 20 -2.50 -2.92 -3.46
C LEU A 20 -3.50 -1.97 -2.78
N GLU A 21 -4.34 -1.27 -3.55
CA GLU A 21 -5.37 -0.40 -2.97
C GLU A 21 -6.44 -1.19 -2.18
N ARG A 22 -6.78 -2.41 -2.63
CA ARG A 22 -7.70 -3.28 -1.89
C ARG A 22 -7.09 -3.73 -0.57
N CYS A 23 -5.82 -4.12 -0.58
CA CYS A 23 -5.08 -4.51 0.61
C CYS A 23 -4.99 -3.36 1.62
N GLU A 24 -4.71 -2.14 1.15
CA GLU A 24 -4.69 -0.91 1.97
C GLU A 24 -6.03 -0.71 2.69
N ARG A 25 -7.14 -0.74 1.95
CA ARG A 25 -8.49 -0.59 2.52
C ARG A 25 -8.81 -1.67 3.56
N ALA A 26 -8.41 -2.92 3.31
CA ALA A 26 -8.62 -4.02 4.25
C ALA A 26 -7.79 -3.84 5.53
N LEU A 27 -6.52 -3.43 5.41
CA LEU A 27 -5.65 -3.17 6.55
C LEU A 27 -6.11 -1.97 7.37
N GLU A 28 -6.61 -0.91 6.71
CA GLU A 28 -7.19 0.25 7.39
C GLU A 28 -8.43 -0.13 8.19
N ALA A 29 -9.33 -0.94 7.60
CA ALA A 29 -10.52 -1.44 8.27
C ALA A 29 -10.18 -2.34 9.49
N LEU A 30 -9.23 -3.26 9.33
CA LEU A 30 -8.75 -4.12 10.42
C LEU A 30 -8.14 -3.29 11.55
N THR A 31 -7.32 -2.32 11.20
CA THR A 31 -6.66 -1.42 12.14
C THR A 31 -7.68 -0.60 12.92
N SER A 32 -8.65 0.01 12.24
CA SER A 32 -9.68 0.83 12.88
C SER A 32 -10.55 0.00 13.83
N ASN A 33 -10.88 -1.23 13.43
CA ASN A 33 -11.63 -2.16 14.29
C ASN A 33 -10.84 -2.53 15.56
N LEU A 34 -9.54 -2.83 15.41
CA LEU A 34 -8.67 -3.13 16.55
C LEU A 34 -8.52 -1.92 17.48
N GLU A 35 -8.30 -0.72 16.95
CA GLU A 35 -8.25 0.52 17.74
C GLU A 35 -9.56 0.73 18.54
N HIS A 36 -10.71 0.48 17.92
CA HIS A 36 -12.02 0.61 18.57
C HIS A 36 -12.25 -0.44 19.67
N THR A 37 -11.88 -1.69 19.39
CA THR A 37 -11.99 -2.80 20.35
C THR A 37 -11.08 -2.56 21.56
N MET A 38 -9.86 -2.09 21.32
CA MET A 38 -8.89 -1.77 22.37
C MET A 38 -9.37 -0.62 23.27
N LYS A 39 -9.91 0.46 22.69
CA LYS A 39 -10.53 1.56 23.46
C LYS A 39 -11.69 1.09 24.33
N THR A 40 -12.49 0.15 23.83
CA THR A 40 -13.60 -0.42 24.59
C THR A 40 -13.10 -1.21 25.78
N LEU A 41 -12.09 -2.07 25.58
CA LEU A 41 -11.43 -2.83 26.66
C LEU A 41 -10.78 -1.91 27.71
N GLN A 42 -10.09 -0.85 27.26
CA GLN A 42 -9.48 0.16 28.13
C GLN A 42 -10.44 0.81 29.12
N SER A 43 -11.71 0.99 28.73
CA SER A 43 -12.71 1.62 29.61
C SER A 43 -13.02 0.81 30.89
N THR A 44 -12.58 -0.46 30.94
CA THR A 44 -12.89 -1.40 32.02
C THR A 44 -11.70 -1.76 32.92
N TRP A 45 -10.51 -1.22 32.66
CA TRP A 45 -9.29 -1.56 33.41
C TRP A 45 -8.87 -0.45 34.39
N GLU A 46 -8.80 -0.80 35.69
CA GLU A 46 -8.32 0.08 36.76
C GLU A 46 -7.01 -0.45 37.39
N GLY A 47 -6.16 0.45 37.91
CA GLY A 47 -4.96 0.10 38.69
C GLY A 47 -3.68 -0.16 37.88
N LEU A 48 -2.76 -0.99 38.40
CA LEU A 48 -1.46 -1.30 37.80
C LEU A 48 -1.55 -1.86 36.35
N SER A 49 -2.67 -2.48 36.01
CA SER A 49 -3.00 -2.96 34.67
C SER A 49 -3.13 -1.82 33.65
N ALA A 50 -3.49 -0.61 34.08
CA ALA A 50 -3.66 0.54 33.18
C ALA A 50 -2.34 1.07 32.63
N GLN A 51 -1.24 1.00 33.39
CA GLN A 51 0.06 1.55 32.96
C GLN A 51 0.77 0.63 31.95
N ALA A 52 0.81 -0.68 32.22
CA ALA A 52 1.32 -1.66 31.26
C ALA A 52 0.50 -1.67 29.95
N GLN A 53 -0.80 -1.40 30.06
CA GLN A 53 -1.66 -1.27 28.89
C GLN A 53 -1.39 0.02 28.11
N ALA A 54 -1.15 1.15 28.78
CA ALA A 54 -0.82 2.40 28.10
C ALA A 54 0.47 2.26 27.27
N GLU A 55 1.48 1.58 27.80
CA GLU A 55 2.71 1.25 27.07
C GLU A 55 2.44 0.33 25.87
N ALA A 56 1.65 -0.73 26.06
CA ALA A 56 1.27 -1.63 24.97
C ALA A 56 0.45 -0.91 23.87
N GLN A 57 -0.42 0.01 24.26
CA GLN A 57 -1.19 0.86 23.33
C GLN A 57 -0.28 1.79 22.53
N GLU A 58 0.71 2.39 23.18
CA GLU A 58 1.64 3.30 22.52
C GLU A 58 2.48 2.54 21.47
N GLU A 59 3.01 1.38 21.83
CA GLU A 59 3.77 0.52 20.92
C GLU A 59 2.91 0.04 19.74
N TRP A 60 1.66 -0.34 20.02
CA TRP A 60 0.70 -0.70 19.00
C TRP A 60 0.45 0.46 18.03
N ASN A 61 0.19 1.66 18.54
CA ASN A 61 -0.07 2.85 17.72
C ASN A 61 1.14 3.18 16.83
N LYS A 62 2.37 3.04 17.36
CA LYS A 62 3.61 3.18 16.58
C LYS A 62 3.69 2.14 15.46
N GLY A 63 3.44 0.88 15.76
CA GLY A 63 3.44 -0.20 14.77
C GLY A 63 2.42 0.01 13.65
N LEU A 64 1.20 0.44 14.00
CA LEU A 64 0.18 0.78 13.01
C LEU A 64 0.57 1.96 12.14
N ALA A 65 1.13 3.02 12.73
CA ALA A 65 1.60 4.18 11.98
C ALA A 65 2.72 3.80 11.00
N ALA A 66 3.66 2.95 11.43
CA ALA A 66 4.72 2.44 10.57
C ALA A 66 4.16 1.61 9.41
N MET A 67 3.20 0.71 9.67
CA MET A 67 2.57 -0.11 8.63
C MET A 67 1.83 0.76 7.60
N ARG A 68 1.07 1.77 8.06
CA ARG A 68 0.38 2.74 7.18
C ARG A 68 1.37 3.51 6.31
N ALA A 69 2.51 3.94 6.86
CA ALA A 69 3.55 4.64 6.11
C ALA A 69 4.17 3.75 5.02
N SER A 70 4.54 2.51 5.35
CA SER A 70 5.14 1.58 4.38
C SER A 70 4.19 1.23 3.23
N LEU A 71 2.89 1.10 3.49
CA LEU A 71 1.89 0.89 2.44
C LEU A 71 1.79 2.11 1.50
N ALA A 72 1.84 3.33 2.04
CA ALA A 72 1.84 4.54 1.24
C ALA A 72 3.08 4.63 0.32
N ASP A 73 4.25 4.25 0.84
CA ASP A 73 5.50 4.18 0.05
C ASP A 73 5.39 3.16 -1.09
N MET A 74 4.87 1.97 -0.81
CA MET A 74 4.65 0.93 -1.83
C MET A 74 3.72 1.42 -2.95
N ARG A 75 2.63 2.13 -2.61
CA ARG A 75 1.72 2.73 -3.60
C ARG A 75 2.42 3.78 -4.45
N GLN A 76 3.23 4.63 -3.83
CA GLN A 76 3.98 5.66 -4.56
C GLN A 76 4.96 5.01 -5.55
N ALA A 77 5.69 3.99 -5.12
CA ALA A 77 6.60 3.24 -5.99
C ALA A 77 5.87 2.58 -7.17
N ALA A 78 4.71 1.96 -6.92
CA ALA A 78 3.89 1.35 -7.97
C ALA A 78 3.39 2.38 -9.00
N ARG A 79 2.94 3.55 -8.55
CA ARG A 79 2.51 4.65 -9.44
C ARG A 79 3.66 5.17 -10.29
N ILE A 80 4.83 5.42 -9.69
CA ILE A 80 6.03 5.86 -10.41
C ILE A 80 6.42 4.83 -11.47
N ALA A 81 6.37 3.54 -11.16
CA ALA A 81 6.64 2.48 -12.12
C ALA A 81 5.67 2.54 -13.30
N SER A 82 4.36 2.63 -13.03
CA SER A 82 3.33 2.74 -14.07
C SER A 82 3.49 3.98 -14.96
N ASP A 83 3.70 5.16 -14.36
CA ASP A 83 3.90 6.41 -15.11
C ASP A 83 5.12 6.32 -16.04
N ASN A 84 6.23 5.76 -15.54
CA ASN A 84 7.45 5.57 -16.33
C ASN A 84 7.21 4.63 -17.51
N TYR A 85 6.48 3.54 -17.31
CA TYR A 85 6.16 2.59 -18.39
C TYR A 85 5.24 3.19 -19.45
N HIS A 86 4.18 3.91 -19.04
CA HIS A 86 3.31 4.64 -19.95
C HIS A 86 4.08 5.66 -20.79
N LEU A 87 5.00 6.41 -20.16
CA LEU A 87 5.83 7.41 -20.85
C LEU A 87 6.74 6.75 -21.89
N MET A 88 7.37 5.62 -21.56
CA MET A 88 8.25 4.89 -22.47
C MET A 88 7.49 4.36 -23.69
N ILE A 89 6.29 3.79 -23.50
CA ILE A 89 5.46 3.28 -24.59
C ILE A 89 4.96 4.42 -25.49
N ALA A 90 4.48 5.52 -24.90
CA ALA A 90 4.03 6.69 -25.66
C ALA A 90 5.18 7.32 -26.47
N THR A 91 6.37 7.40 -25.88
CA THR A 91 7.56 7.92 -26.55
C THR A 91 7.97 7.03 -27.71
N ASN A 92 8.02 5.71 -27.50
CA ASN A 92 8.42 4.75 -28.53
C ASN A 92 7.40 4.78 -29.68
N THR A 93 6.12 4.52 -29.41
CA THR A 93 5.05 4.55 -30.43
C THR A 93 4.96 5.88 -31.19
N GLY A 94 5.20 7.00 -30.51
CA GLY A 94 5.27 8.33 -31.11
C GLY A 94 6.46 8.52 -32.07
N LEU A 95 7.61 7.91 -31.77
CA LEU A 95 8.77 7.88 -32.67
C LEU A 95 8.50 6.99 -33.89
N TRP A 96 7.96 5.79 -33.71
CA TRP A 96 7.64 4.88 -34.82
C TRP A 96 6.60 5.49 -35.78
N ARG A 97 5.55 6.15 -35.26
CA ARG A 97 4.55 6.84 -36.08
C ARG A 97 5.10 8.02 -36.89
N ARG A 98 6.25 8.58 -36.50
CA ARG A 98 6.93 9.65 -37.26
C ARG A 98 7.87 9.10 -38.33
N LEU A 99 8.22 7.81 -38.26
CA LEU A 99 9.18 7.17 -39.15
C LEU A 99 8.51 6.31 -40.24
N THR A 100 7.21 6.05 -40.13
CA THR A 100 6.33 5.43 -41.15
C THR A 100 5.40 6.45 -41.77
#